data_AF-A0A7Y3HFL6-F1
#
_entry.id   AF-A0A7Y3HFL6-F1
#
_cell.length_a   1.000
_cell.length_b   1.000
_cell.length_c   1.000
_cell.angle_alpha   90.00
_cell.angle_beta   90.00
_cell.angle_gamma   90.00
#
_symmetry.space_group_name_H-M   'P 1'
#
loop_
_entity.id
_entity.type
_entity.pdbx_description
1 polymer ?
#
loop_
_entity_poly.entity_id
_entity_poly.type
_entity_poly.pdbx_seq_one_letter_code
_entity_poly.pdbx_strand_id
1 'polypeptide(L)'
;SWCKGLFFFFQHATEATMDFIDSLDTLEGKPAAVFCTYKTAVGGMLPKMAARLRNRGANVTGSFKSRGPAVAEGFGDWIKSLG
;
A
#
# COMPACT_ATOMS: atom_id res chain seq x y z
N SER A 1 -26.39 -21.37 14.45
CA SER A 1 -24.92 -21.50 14.27
C SER A 1 -24.24 -20.87 15.47
N TRP A 2 -23.50 -21.65 16.25
CA TRP A 2 -23.05 -21.30 17.62
C TRP A 2 -21.56 -20.92 17.68
N CYS A 3 -20.86 -21.00 16.55
CA CYS A 3 -19.58 -20.35 16.32
C CYS A 3 -19.69 -19.59 15.00
N LYS A 4 -19.97 -18.29 15.06
CA LYS A 4 -19.84 -17.38 13.91
C LYS A 4 -18.63 -16.49 14.14
N GLY A 5 -17.45 -17.05 13.95
CA GLY A 5 -16.18 -16.32 13.99
C GLY A 5 -15.41 -16.51 12.69
N LEU A 6 -14.71 -15.48 12.24
CA LEU A 6 -13.81 -15.52 11.10
C LEU A 6 -12.47 -14.94 11.53
N PHE A 7 -11.41 -15.74 11.44
CA PHE A 7 -10.04 -15.29 11.69
C PHE A 7 -9.32 -15.06 10.37
N PHE A 8 -8.53 -13.98 10.31
CA PHE A 8 -7.64 -13.68 9.19
C PHE A 8 -6.20 -13.79 9.67
N PHE A 9 -5.38 -14.54 8.95
CA PHE A 9 -3.95 -14.68 9.21
C PHE A 9 -3.15 -14.27 7.98
N PHE A 10 -1.95 -13.73 8.19
CA PHE A 10 -0.94 -13.51 7.15
C PHE A 10 -1.38 -12.70 5.92
N GLN A 11 -2.15 -11.62 6.13
CA GLN A 11 -2.41 -10.66 5.04
C GLN A 11 -1.13 -9.92 4.66
N HIS A 12 -0.61 -10.25 3.48
CA HIS A 12 0.64 -9.71 2.92
C HIS A 12 0.49 -9.42 1.43
N ALA A 13 1.51 -8.74 0.88
CA ALA A 13 1.66 -8.58 -0.56
C ALA A 13 1.67 -9.95 -1.21
N THR A 14 1.05 -10.06 -2.39
CA THR A 14 1.36 -11.18 -3.27
C THR A 14 2.83 -11.09 -3.68
N GLU A 15 3.47 -12.24 -3.83
CA GLU A 15 4.85 -12.35 -4.31
C GLU A 15 5.02 -11.60 -5.64
N ALA A 16 4.08 -11.79 -6.57
CA ALA A 16 4.08 -11.10 -7.86
C ALA A 16 4.09 -9.56 -7.76
N THR A 17 3.40 -8.96 -6.77
CA THR A 17 3.47 -7.50 -6.57
C THR A 17 4.84 -7.07 -6.07
N MET A 18 5.47 -7.88 -5.22
CA MET A 18 6.81 -7.58 -4.71
C MET A 18 7.87 -7.71 -5.81
N ASP A 19 7.80 -8.78 -6.61
CA ASP A 19 8.68 -9.00 -7.75
C ASP A 19 8.54 -7.88 -8.78
N PHE A 20 7.30 -7.43 -9.02
CA PHE A 20 7.07 -6.26 -9.87
C PHE A 20 7.79 -5.02 -9.34
N ILE A 21 7.65 -4.69 -8.05
CA ILE A 21 8.35 -3.53 -7.46
C ILE A 21 9.87 -3.68 -7.57
N ASP A 22 10.39 -4.88 -7.34
CA ASP A 22 11.83 -5.15 -7.44
C ASP A 22 12.34 -5.06 -8.88
N SER A 23 11.50 -5.33 -9.87
CA SER A 23 11.81 -5.22 -11.30
C SER A 23 11.83 -3.78 -11.83
N LEU A 24 11.33 -2.81 -11.05
CA LEU A 24 11.33 -1.41 -11.47
C LEU A 24 12.76 -0.85 -11.50
N ASP A 25 13.03 -0.05 -12.53
CA ASP A 25 14.21 0.82 -12.60
C ASP A 25 14.24 1.81 -11.42
N THR A 26 15.35 2.54 -11.28
CA THR A 26 15.48 3.54 -10.22
C THR A 26 14.33 4.55 -10.22
N LEU A 27 13.80 4.79 -9.02
CA LEU A 27 12.72 5.73 -8.71
C LEU A 27 13.24 6.93 -7.93
N GLU A 28 14.53 7.24 -8.07
CA GLU A 28 15.22 8.26 -7.28
C GLU A 28 14.47 9.59 -7.23
N GLY A 29 14.11 10.01 -6.00
CA GLY A 29 13.42 11.26 -5.71
C GLY A 29 11.94 11.30 -6.13
N LYS A 30 11.42 10.28 -6.84
CA LYS A 30 10.04 10.28 -7.33
C LYS A 30 9.06 10.17 -6.16
N PRO A 31 8.06 11.06 -6.05
CA PRO A 31 7.02 10.91 -5.06
C PRO A 31 6.22 9.63 -5.36
N ALA A 32 5.96 8.85 -4.32
CA ALA A 32 5.22 7.61 -4.44
C ALA A 32 4.22 7.45 -3.30
N ALA A 33 3.16 6.70 -3.57
CA ALA A 33 2.21 6.26 -2.57
C ALA A 33 1.96 4.77 -2.74
N VAL A 34 1.64 4.11 -1.62
CA VAL A 34 1.14 2.74 -1.60
C VAL A 34 -0.31 2.73 -1.17
N PHE A 35 -1.10 1.82 -1.73
CA PHE A 35 -2.48 1.64 -1.29
C PHE A 35 -2.90 0.18 -1.28
N CYS A 36 -3.94 -0.13 -0.51
CA CYS A 36 -4.61 -1.42 -0.54
C CYS A 36 -6.13 -1.24 -0.49
N THR A 37 -6.86 -2.22 -1.02
CA THR A 37 -8.33 -2.22 -1.09
C THR A 37 -8.99 -3.19 -0.10
N TYR A 38 -8.26 -3.61 0.94
CA TYR A 38 -8.74 -4.63 1.88
C TYR A 38 -10.00 -4.18 2.62
N LYS A 39 -11.00 -5.06 2.65
CA LYS A 39 -12.21 -4.89 3.50
C LYS A 39 -11.87 -4.99 4.99
N THR A 40 -10.83 -5.75 5.34
CA THR A 40 -10.34 -6.02 6.71
C THR A 40 -9.20 -5.10 7.11
N ALA A 41 -8.48 -5.40 8.20
CA ALA A 41 -7.25 -4.68 8.58
C ALA A 41 -6.20 -4.72 7.46
N VAL A 42 -5.30 -3.72 7.42
CA VAL A 42 -4.24 -3.62 6.40
C VAL A 42 -3.08 -4.58 6.68
N GLY A 43 -2.85 -4.92 7.94
CA GLY A 43 -1.68 -5.69 8.36
C GLY A 43 -0.36 -4.96 8.03
N GLY A 44 0.70 -5.73 7.79
CA GLY A 44 2.04 -5.23 7.43
C GLY A 44 2.22 -4.91 5.95
N MET A 45 1.15 -4.92 5.15
CA MET A 45 1.15 -4.78 3.70
C MET A 45 1.75 -3.44 3.23
N LEU A 46 1.14 -2.32 3.63
CA LEU A 46 1.58 -0.98 3.18
C LEU A 46 3.02 -0.67 3.59
N PRO A 47 3.45 -0.92 4.85
CA PRO A 47 4.86 -0.73 5.23
C PRO A 47 5.83 -1.55 4.39
N LYS A 48 5.48 -2.80 4.04
CA LYS A 48 6.34 -3.69 3.24
C LYS A 48 6.50 -3.20 1.79
N MET A 49 5.42 -2.77 1.15
CA MET A 49 5.50 -2.15 -0.19
C MET A 49 6.28 -0.84 -0.17
N ALA A 50 6.00 0.02 0.82
CA ALA A 50 6.68 1.30 0.95
C ALA A 50 8.20 1.12 1.13
N ALA A 51 8.62 0.12 1.92
CA ALA A 51 10.02 -0.20 2.09
C ALA A 51 10.70 -0.61 0.77
N ARG A 52 10.06 -1.45 -0.06
CA ARG A 52 10.63 -1.83 -1.36
C ARG A 52 10.72 -0.66 -2.34
N LEU A 53 9.71 0.19 -2.39
CA LEU A 53 9.75 1.41 -3.20
C LEU A 53 10.86 2.37 -2.75
N ARG A 54 11.04 2.56 -1.44
CA ARG A 54 12.17 3.34 -0.89
C ARG A 54 13.51 2.72 -1.26
N ASN A 55 13.63 1.38 -1.25
CA ASN A 55 14.84 0.71 -1.70
C ASN A 55 15.12 0.90 -3.20
N ARG A 56 14.12 1.29 -3.99
CA ARG A 56 14.30 1.74 -5.39
C ARG A 56 14.58 3.24 -5.51
N GLY A 57 14.69 3.98 -4.40
CA GLY A 57 14.96 5.42 -4.38
C GLY A 57 13.72 6.32 -4.34
N ALA A 58 12.51 5.75 -4.27
CA ALA A 58 11.28 6.53 -4.24
C ALA A 58 11.09 7.27 -2.91
N ASN A 59 10.58 8.50 -2.98
CA ASN A 59 10.10 9.24 -1.83
C ASN A 59 8.64 8.86 -1.52
N VAL A 60 8.45 7.80 -0.73
CA VAL A 60 7.11 7.33 -0.37
C VAL A 60 6.51 8.20 0.73
N THR A 61 5.66 9.15 0.32
CA THR A 61 5.00 10.14 1.19
C THR A 61 3.51 9.87 1.40
N GLY A 62 2.92 8.91 0.67
CA GLY A 62 1.51 8.51 0.80
C GLY A 62 1.33 7.04 1.17
N SER A 63 0.36 6.75 2.04
CA SER A 63 -0.01 5.38 2.43
C SER A 63 -1.49 5.30 2.75
N PHE A 64 -2.24 4.54 1.95
CA PHE A 64 -3.69 4.65 1.94
C PHE A 64 -4.40 3.29 2.02
N LYS A 65 -5.46 3.23 2.82
CA LYS A 65 -6.44 2.14 2.77
C LYS A 65 -7.69 2.65 2.05
N SER A 66 -7.87 2.25 0.80
CA SER A 66 -9.11 2.50 0.07
C SER A 66 -10.15 1.44 0.43
N ARG A 67 -11.41 1.85 0.55
CA ARG A 67 -12.55 0.96 0.82
C ARG A 67 -13.49 0.97 -0.38
N GLY A 68 -13.36 -0.03 -1.24
CA GLY A 68 -14.21 -0.17 -2.43
C GLY A 68 -14.01 0.98 -3.43
N PRO A 69 -15.06 1.59 -3.98
CA PRO A 69 -14.94 2.64 -5.01
C PRO A 69 -14.54 4.01 -4.44
N ALA A 70 -14.40 4.15 -3.11
CA ALA A 70 -14.09 5.41 -2.48
C ALA A 70 -12.59 5.70 -2.49
N VAL A 71 -12.26 6.96 -2.81
CA VAL A 71 -10.91 7.52 -2.59
C VAL A 71 -10.60 7.49 -1.10
N ALA A 72 -9.39 7.09 -0.74
CA ALA A 72 -8.97 7.08 0.66
C ALA A 72 -8.96 8.50 1.23
N GLU A 73 -9.35 8.63 2.50
CA GLU A 73 -9.24 9.88 3.23
C GLU A 73 -7.79 10.41 3.18
N GLY A 74 -7.64 11.73 2.98
CA GLY A 74 -6.34 12.38 2.85
C GLY A 74 -5.62 12.18 1.51
N PHE A 75 -6.09 11.30 0.61
CA PHE A 75 -5.45 11.12 -0.71
C PHE A 75 -5.49 12.41 -1.54
N GLY A 76 -6.63 13.12 -1.54
CA GLY A 76 -6.76 14.38 -2.29
C GLY A 76 -5.80 15.46 -1.79
N ASP A 77 -5.61 15.57 -0.47
CA ASP A 77 -4.69 16.54 0.11
C ASP A 77 -3.23 16.15 -0.08
N TRP A 78 -2.94 14.84 -0.07
CA TRP A 78 -1.62 14.34 -0.47
C TRP A 78 -1.29 14.72 -1.91
N ILE A 79 -2.22 14.54 -2.86
CA ILE A 79 -2.01 14.97 -4.25
C ILE A 79 -1.68 16.47 -4.32
N LYS A 80 -2.45 17.31 -3.62
CA LYS A 80 -2.18 18.77 -3.57
C LYS A 80 -0.80 19.09 -2.98
N SER A 81 -0.29 18.27 -2.06
CA SER A 81 1.02 18.48 -1.44
C SER A 81 2.20 18.20 -2.37
N LEU A 82 1.98 17.55 -3.52
CA LEU A 82 3.03 17.20 -4.47
C LEU A 82 3.46 18.37 -5.39
N GLY A 83 2.71 19.47 -5.42
CA GLY A 83 2.97 20.65 -6.26
C GLY A 83 1.88 20.93 -7.27
#